data_AF-A0A8S3UN05-F1
#
_entry.id   AF-A0A8S3UN05-F1
#
_cell.length_a   1.000
_cell.length_b   1.000
_cell.length_c   1.000
_cell.angle_alpha   90.00
_cell.angle_beta   90.00
_cell.angle_gamma   90.00
#
_symmetry.space_group_name_H-M   'P 1'
#
loop_
_entity.id
_entity.type
_entity.pdbx_description
1 polymer ?
#
loop_
_entity_poly.entity_id
_entity_poly.type
_entity_poly.pdbx_seq_one_letter_code
_entity_poly.pdbx_strand_id
1 'polypeptide(L)'
;MPERVRGIRLLKLAMMYFKIYNNLSKYALEILRLLVHQLCTLSEKGSNEEFYAMFVNTGGKFETHIPADRRMEYLVKEVKQHVKHMYSNKTEENISNRTRAISGIREISVNFDQQSGVIIRSKKHSDKSSKEDELAILSDLRDIRPFHCQPGRKHSCFGEMSSSVVQNLDVDHYHNWINTRKVKFALENGN
;
A
#
# COMPACT_ATOMS: atom_id res chain seq x y z
N MET A 1 -13.72 -1.74 -5.69
CA MET A 1 -12.55 -1.18 -6.43
C MET A 1 -12.04 -0.01 -5.59
N PRO A 2 -10.72 0.20 -5.44
CA PRO A 2 -10.21 1.28 -4.59
C PRO A 2 -10.78 2.64 -4.99
N GLU A 3 -11.27 3.41 -4.01
CA GLU A 3 -11.89 4.70 -4.25
C GLU A 3 -10.82 5.77 -4.55
N ARG A 4 -10.85 6.32 -5.77
CA ARG A 4 -9.78 7.19 -6.29
C ARG A 4 -9.65 8.51 -5.54
N VAL A 5 -10.76 9.17 -5.19
CA VAL A 5 -10.73 10.49 -4.53
C VAL A 5 -10.06 10.40 -3.17
N ARG A 6 -10.42 9.39 -2.37
CA ARG A 6 -9.76 9.07 -1.09
C ARG A 6 -8.32 8.67 -1.30
N GLY A 7 -8.01 7.86 -2.31
CA GLY A 7 -6.63 7.49 -2.65
C GLY A 7 -5.74 8.71 -2.89
N ILE A 8 -6.18 9.63 -3.75
CA ILE A 8 -5.47 10.88 -4.05
C ILE A 8 -5.34 11.76 -2.79
N ARG A 9 -6.36 11.85 -1.95
CA ARG A 9 -6.29 12.60 -0.68
C ARG A 9 -5.24 12.02 0.27
N LEU A 10 -5.21 10.70 0.42
CA LEU A 10 -4.22 10.01 1.26
C LEU A 10 -2.80 10.20 0.71
N LEU A 11 -2.62 10.17 -0.61
CA LEU A 11 -1.33 10.44 -1.25
C LEU A 11 -0.84 11.87 -0.99
N LYS A 12 -1.72 12.88 -1.05
CA LYS A 12 -1.38 14.26 -0.67
C LYS A 12 -0.90 14.36 0.78
N LEU A 13 -1.60 13.70 1.71
CA LEU A 13 -1.20 13.65 3.12
C LEU A 13 0.15 12.93 3.31
N ALA A 14 0.35 11.78 2.65
CA ALA A 14 1.59 11.03 2.69
C ALA A 14 2.77 11.83 2.10
N MET A 15 2.55 12.56 1.01
CA MET A 15 3.56 13.45 0.42
C MET A 15 4.02 14.53 1.40
N MET A 16 3.06 15.20 2.08
CA MET A 16 3.39 16.18 3.11
C MET A 16 4.20 15.53 4.24
N TYR A 17 3.73 14.40 4.76
CA TYR A 17 4.44 13.65 5.80
C TYR A 17 5.89 13.34 5.40
N PHE A 18 6.07 12.71 4.24
CA PHE A 18 7.40 12.34 3.77
C PHE A 18 8.30 13.54 3.54
N LYS A 19 7.76 14.67 3.10
CA LYS A 19 8.54 15.89 2.86
C LYS A 19 8.97 16.58 4.16
N ILE A 20 8.13 16.57 5.19
CA ILE A 20 8.44 17.16 6.50
C ILE A 20 9.54 16.39 7.20
N TYR A 21 9.41 15.06 7.28
CA TYR A 21 10.35 14.23 8.04
C TYR A 21 11.62 13.86 7.26
N ASN A 22 11.56 13.91 5.92
CA ASN A 22 12.72 13.66 5.09
C ASN A 22 12.70 14.55 3.83
N ASN A 23 13.48 15.63 3.87
CA ASN A 23 13.57 16.60 2.79
C ASN A 23 14.00 16.03 1.43
N LEU A 24 14.68 14.88 1.44
CA LEU A 24 15.16 14.14 0.26
C LEU A 24 14.33 12.87 -0.01
N SER A 25 13.08 12.82 0.47
CA SER A 25 12.24 11.66 0.27
C SER A 25 11.93 11.47 -1.21
N LYS A 26 12.62 10.49 -1.82
CA LYS A 26 12.28 9.95 -3.14
C LYS A 26 10.79 9.59 -3.23
N TYR A 27 10.19 9.15 -2.12
CA TYR A 27 8.77 8.82 -2.05
C TYR A 27 7.89 10.06 -2.19
N ALA A 28 8.24 11.19 -1.56
CA ALA A 28 7.51 12.43 -1.76
C ALA A 28 7.59 12.91 -3.21
N LEU A 29 8.76 12.74 -3.85
CA LEU A 29 8.96 13.10 -5.26
C LEU A 29 8.12 12.23 -6.21
N GLU A 30 8.11 10.91 -6.02
CA GLU A 30 7.29 10.00 -6.83
C GLU A 30 5.80 10.23 -6.62
N ILE A 31 5.35 10.50 -5.39
CA ILE A 31 3.95 10.86 -5.14
C ILE A 31 3.62 12.18 -5.83
N LEU A 32 4.51 13.18 -5.80
CA LEU A 32 4.29 14.44 -6.52
C LEU A 32 4.17 14.20 -8.02
N ARG A 33 5.02 13.35 -8.60
CA ARG A 33 4.96 12.99 -10.02
C ARG A 33 3.61 12.35 -10.36
N LEU A 34 3.18 11.36 -9.57
CA LEU A 34 1.87 10.74 -9.73
C LEU A 34 0.75 11.79 -9.63
N LEU A 35 0.79 12.69 -8.64
CA LEU A 35 -0.23 13.73 -8.49
C LEU A 35 -0.26 14.69 -9.68
N VAL A 36 0.88 15.05 -10.26
CA VAL A 36 0.97 15.87 -11.48
C VAL A 36 0.35 15.14 -12.66
N HIS A 37 0.61 13.83 -12.82
CA HIS A 37 -0.05 13.01 -13.84
C HIS A 37 -1.57 12.96 -13.64
N GLN A 38 -2.01 12.74 -12.40
CA GLN A 38 -3.40 12.57 -12.04
C GLN A 38 -4.25 13.84 -12.15
N LEU A 39 -3.64 15.02 -11.98
CA LEU A 39 -4.36 16.29 -11.86
C LEU A 39 -4.05 17.29 -12.97
N CYS A 40 -2.96 17.13 -13.72
CA CYS A 40 -2.48 18.17 -14.63
C CYS A 40 -2.10 17.67 -16.02
N THR A 41 -1.41 16.54 -16.17
CA THR A 41 -0.83 16.16 -17.46
C THR A 41 -1.58 15.07 -18.22
N LEU A 42 -2.18 14.09 -17.54
CA LEU A 42 -2.92 13.02 -18.22
C LEU A 42 -4.38 13.41 -18.47
N SER A 43 -4.96 12.85 -19.54
CA SER A 43 -6.40 12.88 -19.75
C SER A 43 -7.13 12.14 -18.63
N GLU A 44 -8.43 12.39 -18.47
CA GLU A 44 -9.24 11.68 -17.46
C GLU A 44 -9.09 10.16 -17.58
N LYS A 45 -9.14 9.63 -18.81
CA LYS A 45 -8.91 8.21 -19.09
C LYS A 45 -7.51 7.76 -18.63
N GLY A 46 -6.45 8.44 -19.06
CA GLY A 46 -5.08 8.07 -18.72
C GLY A 46 -4.81 8.14 -17.21
N SER A 47 -5.36 9.15 -16.54
CA SER A 47 -5.25 9.28 -15.09
C SER A 47 -5.94 8.12 -14.35
N ASN A 48 -7.12 7.70 -14.81
CA ASN A 48 -7.81 6.56 -14.23
C ASN A 48 -7.03 5.26 -14.46
N GLU A 49 -6.54 5.03 -15.68
CA GLU A 49 -5.72 3.85 -16.01
C GLU A 49 -4.46 3.78 -15.13
N GLU A 50 -3.71 4.88 -14.99
CA GLU A 50 -2.53 4.94 -14.15
C GLU A 50 -2.87 4.68 -12.67
N PHE A 51 -3.95 5.27 -12.15
CA PHE A 51 -4.34 5.07 -10.75
C PHE A 51 -4.71 3.60 -10.47
N TYR A 52 -5.50 3.00 -11.36
CA TYR A 52 -5.94 1.62 -11.18
C TYR A 52 -4.86 0.59 -11.52
N ALA A 53 -3.86 0.94 -12.33
CA ALA A 53 -2.68 0.11 -12.56
C ALA A 53 -1.86 -0.16 -11.29
N MET A 54 -2.01 0.67 -10.25
CA MET A 54 -1.41 0.40 -8.93
C MET A 54 -2.02 -0.81 -8.21
N PHE A 55 -3.12 -1.39 -8.73
CA PHE A 55 -3.84 -2.48 -8.10
C PHE A 55 -4.04 -3.65 -9.07
N VAL A 56 -4.13 -4.85 -8.52
CA VAL A 56 -4.41 -6.07 -9.25
C VAL A 56 -5.63 -6.75 -8.63
N ASN A 57 -6.61 -7.12 -9.46
CA ASN A 57 -7.73 -7.93 -9.03
C ASN A 57 -7.33 -9.41 -9.01
N THR A 58 -7.15 -9.99 -7.82
CA THR A 58 -6.72 -11.39 -7.69
C THR A 58 -7.86 -12.39 -7.72
N GLY A 59 -9.09 -11.95 -7.44
CA GLY A 59 -10.25 -12.84 -7.27
C GLY A 59 -11.31 -12.73 -8.35
N GLY A 60 -11.14 -11.83 -9.33
CA GLY A 60 -12.13 -11.56 -10.37
C GLY A 60 -13.47 -11.02 -9.84
N LYS A 61 -13.56 -10.66 -8.56
CA LYS A 61 -14.77 -10.19 -7.88
C LYS A 61 -14.60 -8.76 -7.40
N PHE A 62 -15.71 -8.15 -6.98
CA PHE A 62 -15.67 -6.88 -6.26
C PHE A 62 -14.93 -7.06 -4.92
N GLU A 63 -14.17 -6.06 -4.47
CA GLU A 63 -13.33 -6.09 -3.26
C GLU A 63 -12.17 -7.11 -3.21
N THR A 64 -11.80 -7.74 -4.32
CA THR A 64 -10.60 -8.61 -4.36
C THR A 64 -9.37 -7.93 -4.97
N HIS A 65 -9.25 -6.61 -4.79
CA HIS A 65 -8.12 -5.82 -5.30
C HIS A 65 -7.03 -5.75 -4.23
N ILE A 66 -5.78 -6.00 -4.63
CA ILE A 66 -4.61 -5.77 -3.79
C ILE A 66 -3.65 -4.83 -4.49
N PRO A 67 -2.76 -4.11 -3.76
CA PRO A 67 -1.70 -3.35 -4.39
C PRO A 67 -0.85 -4.24 -5.29
N ALA A 68 -0.50 -3.75 -6.49
CA ALA A 68 0.32 -4.47 -7.46
C ALA A 68 1.69 -4.87 -6.87
N ASP A 69 2.28 -3.99 -6.06
CA ASP A 69 3.50 -4.25 -5.32
C ASP A 69 3.37 -5.48 -4.40
N ARG A 70 2.30 -5.55 -3.59
CA ARG A 70 1.99 -6.72 -2.76
C ARG A 70 1.80 -7.99 -3.59
N ARG A 71 1.18 -7.89 -4.77
CA ARG A 71 1.06 -9.04 -5.69
C ARG A 71 2.44 -9.51 -6.16
N MET A 72 3.33 -8.58 -6.46
CA MET A 72 4.71 -8.86 -6.87
C MET A 72 5.49 -9.53 -5.74
N GLU A 73 5.35 -9.07 -4.49
CA GLU A 73 5.94 -9.73 -3.31
C GLU A 73 5.49 -11.19 -3.18
N TYR A 74 4.21 -11.47 -3.40
CA TYR A 74 3.70 -12.84 -3.38
C TYR A 74 4.31 -13.72 -4.48
N LEU A 75 4.45 -13.19 -5.71
CA LEU A 75 5.11 -13.89 -6.82
C LEU A 75 6.58 -14.16 -6.51
N VAL A 76 7.31 -13.16 -6.00
CA VAL A 76 8.72 -13.31 -5.62
C VAL A 76 8.87 -14.37 -4.52
N LYS A 77 7.98 -14.38 -3.53
CA LYS A 77 7.97 -15.39 -2.47
C LYS A 77 7.76 -16.79 -3.04
N GLU A 78 6.79 -16.96 -3.94
CA GLU A 78 6.49 -18.24 -4.61
C GLU A 78 7.70 -18.75 -5.40
N VAL A 79 8.32 -17.90 -6.24
CA VAL A 79 9.54 -18.24 -6.98
C VAL A 79 10.67 -18.63 -6.04
N LYS A 80 10.94 -17.84 -4.99
CA LYS A 80 11.98 -18.15 -4.00
C LYS A 80 11.74 -19.48 -3.30
N GLN A 81 10.49 -19.80 -2.99
CA GLN A 81 10.14 -21.11 -2.42
C GLN A 81 10.45 -22.24 -3.40
N HIS A 82 10.08 -22.13 -4.67
CA HIS A 82 10.41 -23.17 -5.66
C HIS A 82 11.92 -23.35 -5.85
N VAL A 83 12.67 -22.25 -5.97
CA VAL A 83 14.14 -22.30 -6.08
C VAL A 83 14.79 -22.90 -4.83
N LYS A 84 14.26 -22.61 -3.64
CA LYS A 84 14.74 -23.21 -2.38
C LYS A 84 14.65 -24.74 -2.41
N HIS A 85 13.56 -25.31 -2.94
CA HIS A 85 13.33 -26.75 -3.02
C HIS A 85 14.07 -27.44 -4.18
N MET A 86 14.91 -26.73 -4.95
CA MET A 86 15.80 -27.34 -5.95
C MET A 86 17.12 -27.87 -5.35
N TYR A 87 17.41 -27.56 -4.08
CA TYR A 87 18.63 -27.99 -3.38
C TYR A 87 19.91 -27.70 -4.19
N SER A 88 20.70 -28.72 -4.52
CA SER A 88 21.95 -28.63 -5.28
C SER A 88 21.74 -28.39 -6.79
N ASN A 89 20.54 -28.59 -7.33
CA ASN A 89 20.28 -28.52 -8.78
C ASN A 89 20.03 -27.10 -9.30
N LYS A 90 20.58 -26.08 -8.63
CA LYS A 90 20.39 -24.65 -8.94
C LYS A 90 21.33 -24.16 -10.05
N THR A 91 21.18 -24.72 -11.24
CA THR A 91 21.77 -24.13 -12.46
C THR A 91 20.82 -23.06 -13.02
N GLU A 92 21.35 -22.10 -13.78
CA GLU A 92 20.53 -21.03 -14.39
C GLU A 92 19.43 -21.60 -15.30
N GLU A 93 19.78 -22.61 -16.10
CA GLU A 93 18.85 -23.34 -16.94
C GLU A 93 17.72 -23.99 -16.13
N ASN A 94 18.07 -24.72 -15.06
CA ASN A 94 17.08 -25.37 -14.22
C ASN A 94 16.18 -24.35 -13.50
N ILE A 95 16.73 -23.23 -13.06
CA ILE A 95 15.96 -22.16 -12.41
C ILE A 95 14.98 -21.53 -13.41
N SER A 96 15.43 -21.24 -14.63
CA SER A 96 14.59 -20.69 -15.70
C SER A 96 13.46 -21.66 -16.06
N ASN A 97 13.78 -22.94 -16.28
CA ASN A 97 12.80 -23.98 -16.58
C ASN A 97 11.79 -24.14 -15.44
N ARG A 98 12.25 -24.19 -14.19
CA ARG A 98 11.37 -24.32 -13.03
C ARG A 98 10.46 -23.10 -12.88
N THR A 99 10.98 -21.89 -13.09
CA THR A 99 10.23 -20.63 -12.95
C THR A 99 9.11 -20.53 -13.98
N ARG A 100 9.38 -20.90 -15.25
CA ARG A 100 8.37 -20.96 -16.32
C ARG A 100 7.25 -21.95 -16.00
N ALA A 101 7.58 -23.06 -15.34
CA ALA A 101 6.63 -24.11 -14.99
C ALA A 101 5.78 -23.81 -13.73
N ILE A 102 6.10 -22.76 -12.94
CA ILE A 102 5.42 -22.49 -11.65
C ILE A 102 3.90 -22.42 -11.80
N SER A 103 3.40 -21.72 -12.82
CA SER A 103 1.96 -21.58 -13.03
C SER A 103 1.28 -22.94 -13.24
N GLY A 104 1.87 -23.81 -14.07
CA GLY A 104 1.35 -25.15 -14.32
C GLY A 104 1.48 -26.07 -13.10
N ILE A 105 2.61 -26.00 -12.37
CA ILE A 105 2.79 -26.74 -11.11
C ILE A 105 1.68 -26.37 -10.12
N ARG A 106 1.38 -25.08 -9.99
CA ARG A 106 0.32 -24.59 -9.10
C ARG A 106 -1.06 -25.11 -9.52
N GLU A 107 -1.40 -25.05 -10.80
CA GLU A 107 -2.68 -25.55 -11.31
C GLU A 107 -2.85 -27.05 -11.07
N ILE A 108 -1.83 -27.85 -11.38
CA ILE A 108 -1.81 -29.29 -11.11
C ILE A 108 -1.95 -29.56 -9.61
N SER A 109 -1.23 -28.83 -8.75
CA SER A 109 -1.30 -29.00 -7.30
C SER A 109 -2.71 -28.69 -6.77
N VAL A 110 -3.32 -27.59 -7.22
CA VAL A 110 -4.68 -27.20 -6.83
C VAL A 110 -5.70 -28.26 -7.28
N ASN A 111 -5.60 -28.76 -8.51
CA ASN A 111 -6.49 -29.79 -9.02
C ASN A 111 -6.29 -31.13 -8.28
N PHE A 112 -5.05 -31.50 -7.97
CA PHE A 112 -4.75 -32.68 -7.17
C PHE A 112 -5.39 -32.61 -5.78
N ASP A 113 -5.22 -31.49 -5.08
CA ASP A 113 -5.83 -31.27 -3.75
C ASP A 113 -7.36 -31.35 -3.80
N GLN A 114 -7.97 -30.80 -4.86
CA GLN A 114 -9.42 -30.87 -5.08
C GLN A 114 -9.91 -32.30 -5.29
N GLN A 115 -9.22 -33.08 -6.13
CA GLN A 115 -9.61 -34.45 -6.46
C GLN A 115 -9.36 -35.43 -5.31
N SER A 116 -8.29 -35.22 -4.54
CA SER A 116 -7.92 -36.08 -3.40
C SER A 116 -8.71 -35.74 -2.12
N GLY A 117 -9.56 -34.73 -2.15
CA GLY A 117 -10.32 -34.29 -0.96
C GLY A 117 -9.42 -33.78 0.15
N VAL A 118 -8.22 -33.29 -0.18
CA VAL A 118 -7.30 -32.70 0.79
C VAL A 118 -8.04 -31.54 1.48
N ILE A 119 -8.17 -31.65 2.81
CA ILE A 119 -8.80 -30.61 3.60
C ILE A 119 -7.87 -29.40 3.60
N ILE A 120 -8.14 -28.46 2.69
CA ILE A 120 -7.52 -27.14 2.72
C ILE A 120 -8.05 -26.42 3.96
N ARG A 121 -7.30 -26.49 5.05
CA ARG A 121 -7.55 -25.70 6.26
C ARG A 121 -7.29 -24.25 5.93
N SER A 122 -8.27 -23.58 5.35
CA SER A 122 -8.23 -22.14 5.14
C SER A 122 -8.08 -21.51 6.52
N LYS A 123 -6.96 -20.83 6.75
CA LYS A 123 -6.83 -19.90 7.89
C LYS A 123 -7.61 -18.62 7.60
N LYS A 124 -8.85 -18.72 7.09
CA LYS A 124 -9.79 -17.65 7.35
C LYS A 124 -9.97 -17.68 8.85
N HIS A 125 -9.32 -16.74 9.53
CA HIS A 125 -9.80 -16.34 10.84
C HIS A 125 -11.30 -16.17 10.67
N SER A 126 -12.11 -16.97 11.36
CA SER A 126 -13.52 -16.64 11.44
C SER A 126 -13.53 -15.23 12.00
N ASP A 127 -14.17 -14.29 11.31
CA ASP A 127 -14.40 -12.97 11.86
C ASP A 127 -15.21 -13.18 13.14
N LYS A 128 -14.51 -13.26 14.28
CA LYS A 128 -15.16 -13.19 15.58
C LYS A 128 -15.85 -11.84 15.58
N SER A 129 -17.10 -11.82 16.03
CA SER A 129 -17.84 -10.58 16.12
C SER A 129 -17.04 -9.59 16.96
N SER A 130 -16.63 -8.47 16.36
CA SER A 130 -15.96 -7.37 17.06
C SER A 130 -16.90 -6.60 17.98
N LYS A 131 -18.19 -6.95 18.01
CA LYS A 131 -19.23 -6.20 18.71
C LYS A 131 -18.98 -6.07 20.20
N GLU A 132 -18.54 -7.14 20.87
CA GLU A 132 -18.24 -7.10 22.31
C GLU A 132 -17.02 -6.23 22.59
N ASP A 133 -15.97 -6.36 21.78
CA ASP A 133 -14.78 -5.52 21.86
C ASP A 133 -15.10 -4.04 21.60
N GLU A 134 -15.93 -3.75 20.59
CA GLU A 134 -16.39 -2.39 20.28
C GLU A 134 -17.22 -1.79 21.41
N LEU A 135 -18.11 -2.57 22.04
CA LEU A 135 -18.89 -2.12 23.18
C LEU A 135 -18.02 -1.87 24.41
N ALA A 136 -17.03 -2.72 24.67
CA ALA A 136 -16.05 -2.51 25.73
C ALA A 136 -15.24 -1.23 25.51
N ILE A 137 -14.70 -1.04 24.30
CA ILE A 137 -13.98 0.19 23.91
C ILE A 137 -14.88 1.41 24.08
N LEU A 138 -16.16 1.33 23.68
CA LEU A 138 -17.10 2.44 23.85
C LEU A 138 -17.38 2.76 25.31
N SER A 139 -17.49 1.75 26.18
CA SER A 139 -17.63 1.94 27.63
C SER A 139 -16.39 2.64 28.19
N ASP A 140 -15.20 2.14 27.89
CA ASP A 140 -13.93 2.71 28.35
C ASP A 140 -13.75 4.16 27.86
N LEU A 141 -14.08 4.44 26.59
CA LEU A 141 -14.01 5.79 26.03
C LEU A 141 -15.00 6.75 26.69
N ARG A 142 -16.18 6.26 27.10
CA ARG A 142 -17.18 7.07 27.82
C ARG A 142 -16.77 7.38 29.25
N ASP A 143 -16.08 6.45 29.90
CA ASP A 143 -15.61 6.60 31.28
C ASP A 143 -14.36 7.50 31.35
N ILE A 144 -13.36 7.22 30.51
CA ILE A 144 -12.08 7.95 30.48
C ILE A 144 -12.23 9.33 29.83
N ARG A 145 -13.21 9.49 28.92
CA ARG A 145 -13.45 10.70 28.12
C ARG A 145 -12.17 11.29 27.52
N PRO A 146 -11.35 10.50 26.81
CA PRO A 146 -10.01 10.91 26.40
C PRO A 146 -10.02 12.08 25.40
N PHE A 147 -11.13 12.30 24.69
CA PHE A 147 -11.28 13.38 23.71
C PHE A 147 -11.69 14.72 24.34
N HIS A 148 -11.95 14.77 25.65
CA HIS A 148 -12.15 16.04 26.33
C HIS A 148 -10.79 16.76 26.46
N CYS A 149 -10.69 17.94 25.86
CA CYS A 149 -9.45 18.71 25.89
C CYS A 149 -9.13 19.12 27.33
N GLN A 150 -8.01 18.62 27.85
CA GLN A 150 -7.46 19.02 29.14
C GLN A 150 -6.17 19.82 28.90
N PRO A 151 -6.15 21.13 29.20
CA PRO A 151 -4.95 21.95 29.03
C PRO A 151 -3.74 21.36 29.73
N GLY A 152 -2.60 21.26 29.03
CA GLY A 152 -1.34 20.75 29.59
C GLY A 152 -1.25 19.23 29.74
N ARG A 153 -2.27 18.46 29.36
CA ARG A 153 -2.22 16.99 29.37
C ARG A 153 -1.13 16.49 28.41
N LYS A 154 -0.13 15.81 28.97
CA LYS A 154 0.98 15.17 28.24
C LYS A 154 1.17 13.76 28.75
N HIS A 155 1.61 12.85 27.88
CA HIS A 155 1.96 11.50 28.29
C HIS A 155 3.31 11.53 29.02
N SER A 156 3.46 10.77 30.11
CA SER A 156 4.70 10.75 30.93
C SER A 156 5.95 10.43 30.11
N CYS A 157 5.83 9.49 29.16
CA CYS A 157 6.91 9.13 28.24
C CYS A 157 7.02 10.01 26.98
N PHE A 158 6.04 10.86 26.68
CA PHE A 158 5.99 11.67 25.44
C PHE A 158 5.64 13.13 25.74
N GLY A 159 6.49 13.80 26.52
CA GLY A 159 6.29 15.19 26.95
C GLY A 159 6.43 16.24 25.84
N GLU A 160 7.08 15.90 24.73
CA GLU A 160 7.38 16.78 23.59
C GLU A 160 6.78 16.27 22.28
N MET A 161 5.67 15.54 22.34
CA MET A 161 5.02 15.09 21.12
C MET A 161 4.35 16.27 20.40
N SER A 162 4.67 16.43 19.12
CA SER A 162 4.02 17.39 18.23
C SER A 162 2.51 17.19 18.23
N SER A 163 1.75 18.27 18.35
CA SER A 163 0.28 18.25 18.31
C SER A 163 -0.27 17.86 16.94
N SER A 164 0.52 18.09 15.89
CA SER A 164 0.15 17.81 14.52
C SER A 164 1.33 17.30 13.73
N VAL A 165 1.06 16.37 12.83
CA VAL A 165 2.03 15.82 11.89
C VAL A 165 2.56 16.91 10.93
N VAL A 166 1.80 17.99 10.74
CA VAL A 166 2.17 19.15 9.90
C VAL A 166 2.67 20.36 10.69
N GLN A 167 2.89 20.24 12.01
CA GLN A 167 3.28 21.37 12.85
C GLN A 167 4.60 22.03 12.42
N ASN A 168 5.53 21.23 11.88
CA ASN A 168 6.84 21.70 11.41
C ASN A 168 6.90 21.87 9.89
N LEU A 169 5.75 21.97 9.20
CA LEU A 169 5.71 22.16 7.76
C LEU A 169 6.05 23.61 7.42
N ASP A 170 7.21 23.82 6.79
CA ASP A 170 7.49 25.06 6.08
C ASP A 170 6.66 25.11 4.79
N VAL A 171 5.55 25.85 4.86
CA VAL A 171 4.55 25.97 3.79
C VAL A 171 5.15 26.62 2.54
N ASP A 172 5.96 27.67 2.71
CA ASP A 172 6.55 28.40 1.59
C ASP A 172 7.58 27.55 0.85
N HIS A 173 8.47 26.89 1.60
CA HIS A 173 9.43 25.95 1.03
C HIS A 173 8.72 24.78 0.34
N TYR A 174 7.63 24.25 0.91
CA TYR A 174 6.85 23.18 0.32
C TYR A 174 6.19 23.59 -1.00
N HIS A 175 5.57 24.77 -1.04
CA HIS A 175 4.96 25.31 -2.26
C HIS A 175 6.00 25.61 -3.35
N ASN A 176 7.12 26.22 -2.98
CA ASN A 176 8.23 26.47 -3.91
C ASN A 176 8.76 25.16 -4.49
N TRP A 177 8.95 24.13 -3.65
CA TRP A 177 9.37 22.81 -4.10
C TRP A 177 8.39 22.18 -5.11
N ILE A 178 7.08 22.23 -4.83
CA ILE A 178 6.04 21.75 -5.76
C ILE A 178 6.11 22.51 -7.09
N ASN A 179 6.20 23.84 -7.03
CA ASN A 179 6.21 24.70 -8.22
C ASN A 179 7.43 24.46 -9.10
N THR A 180 8.62 24.26 -8.52
CA THR A 180 9.82 23.92 -9.29
C THR A 180 9.68 22.54 -9.95
N ARG A 181 9.14 21.56 -9.23
CA ARG A 181 9.06 20.17 -9.73
C ARG A 181 7.97 19.96 -10.77
N LYS A 182 6.81 20.59 -10.63
CA LYS A 182 5.71 20.45 -11.62
C LYS A 182 6.13 20.92 -13.01
N VAL A 183 6.89 22.02 -13.10
CA VAL A 183 7.41 22.55 -14.37
C VAL A 183 8.40 21.57 -14.98
N LYS A 184 9.30 21.03 -14.15
CA LYS A 184 10.26 20.02 -14.62
C LYS A 184 9.56 18.78 -15.19
N PHE A 185 8.55 18.26 -14.51
CA PHE A 185 7.81 17.08 -14.98
C PHE A 185 7.00 17.35 -16.25
N ALA A 186 6.44 18.55 -16.41
CA ALA A 186 5.75 18.92 -17.64
C ALA A 186 6.72 18.90 -18.85
N LEU A 187 7.91 19.47 -18.68
CA LEU A 187 8.95 19.50 -19.72
C LEU A 187 9.52 18.12 -20.05
N GLU A 188 9.70 17.25 -19.05
CA GLU A 188 10.17 15.87 -19.25
C GLU A 188 9.18 15.01 -20.06
N ASN A 189 7.88 15.32 -19.98
CA ASN A 189 6.83 14.57 -20.68
C ASN A 189 6.51 15.11 -22.08
N GLY A 190 7.27 16.11 -22.60
CA GLY A 190 7.14 16.60 -23.97
C GLY A 190 5.90 17.47 -24.25
N ASN A 191 5.40 18.18 -23.23
CA ASN A 191 4.41 19.26 -23.39
C ASN A 191 5.06 20.64 -23.32
#